data_AF-A0A519JGB8-F1
#
_entry.id   AF-A0A519JGB8-F1
#
_cell.length_a   1.000
_cell.length_b   1.000
_cell.length_c   1.000
_cell.angle_alpha   90.00
_cell.angle_beta   90.00
_cell.angle_gamma   90.00
#
_symmetry.space_group_name_H-M   'P 1'
#
loop_
_entity.id
_entity.type
_entity.pdbx_description
1 polymer ?
#
loop_
_entity_poly.entity_id
_entity_poly.type
_entity_poly.pdbx_seq_one_letter_code
_entity_poly.pdbx_strand_id
1 'polypeptide(L)' 'MKLRSILLNLAVALISLAVLFPLAWMVSVSFMSTGEAAAFPPPLWPKTFTLEHYRDLFANQGMG' A
#
# COMPACT_ATOMS: atom_id res chain seq x y z
N MET A 1 -37.19 3.10 3.50
CA MET A 1 -36.23 2.64 4.53
C MET A 1 -34.99 1.94 3.95
N LYS A 2 -35.09 1.13 2.88
CA LYS A 2 -33.93 0.43 2.28
C LYS A 2 -32.90 1.34 1.59
N LEU A 3 -33.34 2.42 0.92
CA LEU A 3 -32.46 3.33 0.17
C LEU A 3 -31.41 4.01 1.07
N ARG A 4 -31.82 4.51 2.24
CA ARG A 4 -30.90 5.15 3.20
C ARG A 4 -29.79 4.20 3.64
N SER A 5 -30.12 2.95 3.95
CA SER A 5 -29.12 1.95 4.37
C SER A 5 -28.15 1.61 3.24
N ILE A 6 -28.62 1.51 1.99
CA ILE A 6 -27.75 1.29 0.82
C ILE A 6 -26.78 2.47 0.65
N LEU A 7 -27.29 3.70 0.71
CA LEU A 7 -26.45 4.91 0.59
C LEU A 7 -25.39 5.00 1.70
N LEU A 8 -25.76 4.67 2.95
CA LEU A 8 -24.83 4.64 4.07
C LEU A 8 -23.75 3.57 3.87
N ASN A 9 -24.12 2.36 3.46
CA ASN A 9 -23.15 1.30 3.21
C ASN A 9 -22.20 1.62 2.05
N LEU A 10 -22.71 2.26 0.98
CA LEU A 10 -21.88 2.74 -0.12
C LEU A 10 -20.89 3.82 0.35
N ALA A 11 -21.35 4.78 1.15
CA ALA A 11 -20.48 5.81 1.72
C ALA A 11 -19.38 5.19 2.59
N VAL A 12 -19.73 4.25 3.47
CA VAL A 12 -18.77 3.52 4.30
C VAL A 12 -17.77 2.74 3.45
N ALA A 13 -18.23 2.05 2.41
CA ALA A 13 -17.37 1.31 1.50
C ALA A 13 -16.37 2.23 0.78
N LEU A 14 -16.84 3.37 0.26
CA LEU A 14 -15.99 4.36 -0.42
C LEU A 14 -14.94 4.96 0.53
N ILE A 15 -15.34 5.33 1.74
CA ILE A 15 -14.41 5.84 2.76
C ILE A 15 -13.38 4.76 3.12
N SER A 16 -13.82 3.52 3.30
CA SER A 16 -12.93 2.39 3.60
C SER A 16 -11.91 2.17 2.48
N LEU A 17 -12.33 2.20 1.22
CA LEU A 17 -11.44 2.09 0.06
C LEU A 17 -10.43 3.24 0.00
N ALA A 18 -10.87 4.47 0.28
CA ALA A 18 -9.97 5.62 0.33
C ALA A 18 -8.92 5.51 1.43
N VAL A 19 -9.28 4.93 2.58
CA VAL A 19 -8.35 4.66 3.70
C VAL A 19 -7.41 3.49 3.39
N LEU A 20 -7.92 2.43 2.77
CA LEU A 20 -7.13 1.25 2.42
C LEU A 20 -6.14 1.52 1.28
N PHE A 21 -6.46 2.44 0.37
CA PHE A 21 -5.62 2.76 -0.78
C PHE A 21 -4.15 3.11 -0.40
N PRO A 22 -3.87 4.09 0.48
CA PRO A 22 -2.49 4.40 0.86
C PRO A 22 -1.81 3.25 1.61
N LEU A 23 -2.56 2.45 2.39
CA LEU A 23 -2.00 1.28 3.08
C LEU A 23 -1.57 0.18 2.09
N ALA A 24 -2.42 -0.11 1.10
CA ALA A 24 -2.10 -1.04 0.03
C ALA A 24 -0.90 -0.53 -0.80
N TRP A 25 -0.82 0.78 -1.02
CA TRP A 25 0.32 1.39 -1.70
C TRP A 25 1.62 1.27 -0.87
N MET A 26 1.58 1.45 0.45
CA MET A 26 2.74 1.22 1.33
C MET A 26 3.23 -0.24 1.28
N VAL A 27 2.32 -1.21 1.20
CA VAL A 27 2.70 -2.62 0.98
C VAL A 27 3.41 -2.78 -0.36
N SER A 28 2.89 -2.18 -1.43
CA SER A 28 3.54 -2.18 -2.76
C SER A 28 4.94 -1.56 -2.71
N VAL A 29 5.09 -0.40 -2.05
CA VAL A 29 6.37 0.30 -1.85
C VAL A 29 7.39 -0.56 -1.11
N SER A 30 6.96 -1.40 -0.15
CA SER A 30 7.88 -2.30 0.57
C SER A 30 8.59 -3.33 -0.32
N PHE A 31 8.04 -3.58 -1.52
CA PHE A 31 8.61 -4.49 -2.51
C PHE A 31 9.31 -3.77 -3.67
N MET A 32 9.31 -2.43 -3.69
CA MET A 32 10.00 -1.63 -4.70
C MET A 32 11.51 -1.63 -4.47
N SER A 33 12.26 -1.30 -5.51
CA SER A 33 13.70 -1.04 -5.38
C SER A 33 13.97 0.31 -4.70
N THR A 34 15.14 0.44 -4.08
CA THR A 34 15.56 1.69 -3.44
C THR A 34 15.44 2.90 -4.39
N GLY A 35 14.70 3.93 -3.97
CA GLY A 35 14.49 5.17 -4.73
C GLY A 35 13.36 5.12 -5.76
N GLU A 36 12.77 3.95 -6.02
CA GLU A 36 11.70 3.80 -7.01
C GLU A 36 10.40 4.53 -6.61
N ALA A 37 10.01 4.46 -5.33
CA ALA A 37 8.82 5.14 -4.81
C ALA A 37 8.91 6.68 -4.86
N ALA A 38 10.12 7.24 -4.98
CA ALA A 38 10.35 8.67 -5.07
C ALA A 38 10.27 9.21 -6.51
N ALA A 39 10.19 8.33 -7.52
CA ALA A 39 10.07 8.73 -8.92
C ALA A 39 8.69 9.33 -9.22
N PHE A 40 8.65 10.35 -10.10
CA PHE A 40 7.40 10.96 -10.54
C PHE A 40 7.03 10.50 -11.98
N PRO A 41 5.78 10.07 -12.23
CA PRO A 41 4.70 9.88 -11.26
C PRO A 41 4.98 8.70 -10.31
N PRO A 42 4.55 8.76 -9.04
CA PRO A 42 4.74 7.67 -8.09
C PRO A 42 4.12 6.37 -8.63
N PRO A 43 4.90 5.29 -8.78
CA PRO A 43 4.38 4.04 -9.29
C PRO A 43 3.42 3.42 -8.27
N LEU A 44 2.30 2.83 -8.73
CA LEU A 44 1.37 2.11 -7.86
C LEU A 44 1.81 0.66 -7.61
N TRP A 45 2.59 0.09 -8.53
CA TRP A 45 3.12 -1.27 -8.49
C TRP A 45 4.64 -1.25 -8.74
N PRO A 46 5.40 -2.19 -8.16
CA PRO A 46 6.84 -2.27 -8.39
C PRO A 46 7.14 -2.60 -9.84
N LYS A 47 8.07 -1.86 -10.45
CA LYS A 47 8.71 -2.18 -11.73
C LYS A 47 9.62 -3.39 -11.60
N THR A 48 10.28 -3.51 -10.44
CA THR A 48 11.10 -4.66 -10.08
C THR A 48 10.72 -5.10 -8.69
N PHE A 49 10.12 -6.28 -8.57
CA PHE A 49 9.77 -6.86 -7.29
C PHE A 49 11.04 -7.31 -6.57
N THR A 50 11.26 -6.81 -5.36
CA THR A 50 12.41 -7.20 -4.53
C THR A 50 12.00 -7.50 -3.08
N LEU A 51 12.86 -8.22 -2.38
CA LEU A 51 12.79 -8.42 -0.93
C LEU A 51 14.05 -7.87 -0.25
N GLU A 52 14.75 -6.93 -0.90
CA GLU A 52 16.04 -6.42 -0.41
C GLU A 52 15.88 -5.74 0.95
N HIS A 53 14.83 -4.93 1.11
CA HIS A 53 14.50 -4.27 2.37
C HIS A 53 14.22 -5.25 3.50
N TYR A 54 13.44 -6.30 3.23
CA TYR A 54 13.17 -7.35 4.22
C TYR A 54 14.45 -8.10 4.60
N ARG A 55 15.26 -8.50 3.61
CA ARG A 55 16.54 -9.18 3.87
C ARG A 55 17.46 -8.33 4.72
N ASP A 56 17.60 -7.05 4.41
CA ASP A 56 18.41 -6.12 5.19
C ASP A 56 17.89 -5.96 6.62
N LEU A 57 16.57 -5.82 6.80
CA LEU A 57 15.92 -5.70 8.10
C LEU A 57 16.23 -6.91 9.01
N PHE A 58 16.08 -8.13 8.47
CA PHE A 58 16.29 -9.37 9.22
C PHE A 58 17.77 -9.74 9.38
N ALA A 59 18.61 -9.49 8.37
CA ALA A 59 20.01 -9.90 8.40
C ALA A 59 20.93 -8.87 9.07
N ASN A 60 20.65 -7.57 8.89
CA ASN A 60 21.57 -6.49 9.25
C ASN A 60 21.01 -5.53 10.31
N GLN A 61 19.69 -5.39 10.44
CA GLN A 61 19.06 -4.44 11.39
C GLN A 61 18.57 -5.10 12.69
N GLY A 62 18.94 -6.35 12.96
CA GLY A 62 18.68 -7.02 14.24
C GLY A 62 17.23 -7.44 14.46
N MET A 63 16.45 -7.64 13.39
CA MET A 63 15.09 -8.19 13.47
C MET A 63 15.01 -9.71 13.26
N GLY A 64 16.16 -10.37 13.06
CA GLY A 64 16.29 -11.83 12.89
C GLY A 64 16.55 -12.58 14.19
#